data_AF-A0A914UQW9-F1
#
_entry.id   AF-A0A914UQW9-F1
#
_cell.length_a   1.000
_cell.length_b   1.000
_cell.length_c   1.000
_cell.angle_alpha   90.00
_cell.angle_beta   90.00
_cell.angle_gamma   90.00
#
_symmetry.space_group_name_H-M   'P 1'
#
loop_
_entity.id
_entity.type
_entity.pdbx_description
1 polymer ?
#
loop_
_entity_poly.entity_id
_entity_poly.type
_entity_poly.pdbx_seq_one_letter_code
_entity_poly.pdbx_strand_id
1 'polypeptide(L)'
;MYYSNNMHFTTFDTMKNPNPGCHQLGGWWLDSNGCAHEALNGKYIPSAWTTYQGFYWDIGTVTINPKQSSMMLRSILSKIL
;
A
#
# COMPACT_ATOMS: atom_id res chain seq x y z
N MET A 1 7.13 -10.94 -5.29
CA MET A 1 7.39 -9.55 -5.72
C MET A 1 6.05 -8.83 -5.58
N TYR A 2 5.90 -7.95 -4.60
CA TYR A 2 4.59 -7.50 -4.08
C TYR A 2 4.07 -6.26 -4.84
N TYR A 3 3.56 -6.44 -6.06
CA TYR A 3 3.10 -5.33 -6.89
C TYR A 3 1.61 -5.05 -6.73
N SER A 4 1.23 -3.78 -6.61
CA SER A 4 -0.18 -3.35 -6.57
C SER A 4 -0.83 -3.25 -7.96
N ASN A 5 -0.03 -3.17 -9.03
CA ASN A 5 -0.58 -3.08 -10.39
C ASN A 5 -1.33 -4.37 -10.77
N ASN A 6 -2.51 -4.23 -11.37
CA ASN A 6 -3.45 -5.32 -11.70
C ASN A 6 -3.98 -6.13 -10.51
N MET A 7 -3.74 -5.71 -9.26
CA MET A 7 -4.33 -6.36 -8.10
C MET A 7 -5.76 -5.86 -7.86
N HIS A 8 -6.57 -6.70 -7.23
CA HIS A 8 -7.90 -6.31 -6.79
C HIS A 8 -7.81 -5.51 -5.48
N PHE A 9 -8.69 -4.53 -5.33
CA PHE A 9 -8.84 -3.87 -4.04
C PHE A 9 -9.39 -4.86 -3.02
N THR A 10 -8.79 -4.88 -1.84
CA THR A 10 -9.11 -5.82 -0.75
C THR A 10 -9.20 -5.08 0.58
N THR A 11 -9.97 -5.68 1.48
CA THR A 11 -10.27 -5.24 2.85
C THR A 11 -10.17 -6.44 3.78
N PHE A 12 -10.24 -6.24 5.10
CA PHE A 12 -10.12 -7.33 6.08
C PHE A 12 -11.19 -8.42 5.93
N ASP A 13 -12.36 -8.07 5.40
CA ASP A 13 -13.53 -8.94 5.21
C ASP A 13 -13.57 -9.62 3.83
N THR A 14 -12.80 -9.15 2.85
CA THR A 14 -12.79 -9.69 1.48
C THR A 14 -11.58 -10.58 1.18
N MET A 15 -10.59 -10.60 2.07
CA MET A 15 -9.35 -11.34 1.87
C MET A 15 -9.50 -12.82 2.26
N LYS A 16 -9.24 -13.73 1.31
CA LYS A 16 -9.35 -15.18 1.55
C LYS A 16 -8.24 -15.76 2.41
N ASN A 17 -7.04 -15.17 2.42
CA ASN A 17 -5.87 -15.67 3.15
C ASN A 17 -5.02 -14.50 3.68
N PRO A 18 -5.40 -13.87 4.80
CA PRO A 18 -4.69 -12.69 5.28
C PRO A 18 -3.35 -13.05 5.93
N ASN A 19 -2.24 -12.54 5.39
CA ASN A 19 -0.91 -12.75 5.97
C ASN A 19 -0.77 -11.96 7.29
N PRO A 20 -0.58 -12.62 8.45
CA PRO A 20 -0.52 -11.99 9.77
C PRO A 20 0.50 -10.84 9.89
N GLY A 21 1.55 -10.83 9.06
CA GLY A 21 2.52 -9.72 9.02
C GLY A 21 1.98 -8.44 8.37
N CYS A 22 0.87 -8.51 7.64
CA CYS A 22 0.34 -7.46 6.75
C CYS A 22 -1.08 -7.01 7.15
N HIS A 23 -1.50 -7.17 8.41
CA HIS A 23 -2.88 -6.90 8.84
C HIS A 23 -3.19 -5.42 9.12
N GLN A 24 -2.22 -4.52 8.95
CA GLN A 24 -2.35 -3.10 9.30
C GLN A 24 -2.27 -2.17 8.08
N LEU A 25 -2.48 -2.70 6.87
CA LEU A 25 -2.34 -1.97 5.61
C LEU A 25 -3.60 -1.19 5.20
N GLY A 26 -4.71 -1.39 5.92
CA GLY A 26 -6.01 -0.83 5.54
C GLY A 26 -6.55 -1.48 4.25
N GLY A 27 -7.51 -0.80 3.61
CA GLY A 27 -7.99 -1.24 2.29
C GLY A 27 -6.97 -0.89 1.21
N TRP A 28 -6.47 -1.89 0.48
CA TRP A 28 -5.41 -1.70 -0.52
C TRP A 28 -5.48 -2.73 -1.66
N TRP A 29 -4.74 -2.47 -2.73
CA TRP A 29 -4.54 -3.40 -3.85
C TRP A 29 -3.46 -4.41 -3.48
N LEU A 30 -3.81 -5.37 -2.62
CA LEU A 30 -2.88 -6.35 -2.06
C LEU A 30 -2.65 -7.51 -3.05
N ASP A 31 -1.44 -8.06 -3.01
CA ASP A 31 -1.06 -9.20 -3.83
C ASP A 31 -1.72 -10.52 -3.34
N SER A 32 -1.42 -11.63 -4.02
CA SER A 32 -1.95 -12.95 -3.65
C SER A 32 -1.54 -13.43 -2.24
N ASN A 33 -0.50 -12.83 -1.66
CA ASN A 33 -0.04 -13.11 -0.30
C ASN A 33 -0.67 -12.16 0.73
N GLY A 34 -1.58 -11.26 0.32
CA GLY A 34 -2.23 -10.31 1.20
C GLY A 34 -1.31 -9.19 1.69
N CYS A 35 -0.28 -8.84 0.92
CA CYS A 35 0.68 -7.79 1.25
C CYS A 35 0.90 -6.83 0.05
N ALA A 36 1.63 -5.74 0.27
CA ALA A 36 2.05 -4.80 -0.77
C ALA A 36 3.44 -4.21 -0.45
N HIS A 37 4.12 -3.61 -1.44
CA HIS A 37 5.33 -2.80 -1.19
C HIS A 37 4.99 -1.40 -0.65
N GLU A 38 3.71 -1.05 -0.59
CA GLU A 38 3.26 0.25 -0.12
C GLU A 38 1.85 0.12 0.45
N ALA A 39 1.54 0.93 1.45
CA ALA A 39 0.20 0.99 2.00
C ALA A 39 -0.05 2.40 2.56
N LEU A 40 -0.51 3.30 1.70
CA LEU A 40 -0.80 4.68 2.12
C LEU A 40 -2.05 4.76 3.01
N ASN A 41 -2.89 3.72 3.03
CA ASN A 41 -4.07 3.59 3.88
C ASN A 41 -3.79 2.84 5.19
N GLY A 42 -2.54 2.47 5.44
CA GLY A 42 -2.16 1.70 6.61
C GLY A 42 -2.20 2.52 7.90
N LYS A 43 -2.14 1.82 9.03
CA LYS A 43 -2.07 2.45 10.35
C LYS A 43 -0.78 3.27 10.47
N TYR A 44 -0.88 4.55 10.83
CA TYR A 44 0.30 5.36 11.13
C TYR A 44 0.96 4.90 12.45
N ILE A 45 2.23 4.48 12.37
CA ILE A 45 3.02 3.98 13.51
C ILE A 45 4.33 4.77 13.55
N PRO A 46 4.47 5.78 14.43
CA PRO A 46 5.63 6.68 14.47
C PRO A 46 6.98 5.99 14.74
N SER A 47 6.95 4.77 15.29
CA SER A 47 8.11 4.00 15.74
C SER A 47 8.22 2.64 15.04
N ALA A 48 7.54 2.45 13.90
CA ALA A 48 7.67 1.20 13.16
C ALA A 48 9.07 1.13 12.52
N TRP A 49 9.85 0.14 12.94
CA TRP A 49 11.15 -0.20 12.35
C TRP A 49 11.05 -1.34 11.33
N THR A 50 9.89 -2.00 11.26
CA THR A 50 9.68 -3.19 10.43
C THR A 50 9.03 -2.80 9.10
N THR A 51 9.61 -3.29 8.01
CA THR A 51 9.41 -2.84 6.63
C THR A 51 8.04 -3.09 6.00
N TYR A 52 7.07 -3.69 6.69
CA TYR A 52 5.78 -4.07 6.08
C TYR A 52 4.56 -3.87 7.00
N GLN A 53 4.64 -2.96 7.96
CA GLN A 53 3.54 -2.68 8.88
C GLN A 53 3.03 -1.26 8.72
N GLY A 54 1.71 -1.12 8.70
CA GLY A 54 1.05 0.16 8.80
C GLY A 54 1.24 1.01 7.54
N PHE A 55 1.42 2.30 7.76
CA PHE A 55 1.64 3.30 6.72
C PHE A 55 3.11 3.34 6.30
N TYR A 56 3.40 2.86 5.10
CA TYR A 56 4.75 2.89 4.52
C TYR A 56 4.75 2.97 3.00
N TRP A 57 5.93 3.25 2.46
CA TRP A 57 6.26 3.23 1.05
C TRP A 57 7.67 2.65 0.85
N ASP A 58 7.76 1.51 0.21
CA ASP A 58 9.02 0.87 -0.16
C ASP A 58 9.49 1.39 -1.54
N ILE A 59 10.66 2.03 -1.58
CA ILE A 59 11.30 2.46 -2.85
C ILE A 59 12.45 1.53 -3.26
N GLY A 60 12.47 0.29 -2.74
CA GLY A 60 13.36 -0.80 -3.13
C GLY A 60 14.61 -0.91 -2.26
N THR A 61 15.33 0.19 -2.02
CA THR A 61 16.51 0.19 -1.13
C THR A 61 16.20 0.68 0.29
N VAL A 62 15.05 1.33 0.47
CA VAL A 62 14.61 1.88 1.74
C VAL A 62 13.09 1.85 1.82
N THR A 63 12.60 1.51 3.00
CA THR A 63 11.20 1.69 3.37
C THR A 63 11.07 2.97 4.16
N ILE A 64 10.11 3.80 3.76
CA ILE A 64 9.81 5.08 4.39
C ILE A 64 8.46 4.96 5.10
N ASN A 65 8.36 5.47 6.33
CA ASN A 65 7.10 5.66 7.05
C ASN A 65 6.79 7.16 7.08
N PRO A 66 6.04 7.70 6.11
CA PRO A 66 5.78 9.12 6.05
C PRO A 66 4.90 9.55 7.23
N LYS A 67 5.01 10.81 7.65
CA LYS A 67 4.07 11.39 8.62
C LYS A 67 2.71 11.73 8.00
N GLN A 68 2.71 11.99 6.69
CA GLN A 68 1.56 12.43 5.91
C GLN A 68 1.70 11.92 4.47
N SER A 69 0.60 11.60 3.82
CA SER A 69 0.52 11.26 2.39
C SER A 69 -0.73 11.86 1.77
N SER A 70 -0.71 12.00 0.45
CA SER A 70 -1.87 12.33 -0.36
C SER A 70 -1.73 11.63 -1.71
N MET A 71 -2.82 11.05 -2.21
CA MET A 71 -2.92 10.53 -3.58
C MET A 71 -3.74 11.51 -4.41
N MET A 72 -3.23 11.93 -5.55
CA MET A 72 -3.91 12.89 -6.44
C MET A 72 -3.86 12.36 -7.88
N LEU A 73 -4.97 12.51 -8.60
CA LEU A 73 -5.04 12.23 -10.03
C LEU A 73 -5.01 13.55 -10.80
N ARG A 74 -4.34 13.54 -11.96
CA ARG A 74 -4.35 14.65 -12.91
C ARG A 74 -4.75 14.12 -14.28
N SER A 75 -5.63 14.84 -14.97
CA SER A 75 -5.98 14.53 -16.36
C SER A 75 -4.75 14.60 -17.25
N ILE A 76 -4.55 13.58 -18.09
CA ILE A 76 -3.46 13.50 -19.06
C ILE A 76 -3.93 13.94 -20.45
N LEU A 77 -5.00 14.73 -20.57
CA LEU A 77 -5.46 15.24 -21.88
C LEU A 77 -4.29 15.89 -22.62
N SER A 78 -3.69 15.11 -23.52
CA SER A 78 -2.87 15.57 -24.62
C SER A 78 -3.78 16.49 -25.41
N LYS A 79 -3.42 17.77 -25.51
CA LYS A 79 -4.09 18.70 -26.42
C LYS A 79 -4.11 18.05 -27.81
N ILE A 80 -5.24 17.51 -28.21
CA ILE A 80 -5.60 17.31 -29.60
C ILE A 80 -6.38 18.57 -29.95
N LEU A 81 -5.65 19.58 -30.40
CA LEU A 81 -6.17 20.73 -31.14
C LEU A 81 -5.38 20.80 -32.44
#